data_AF-A0A967M3Z0-F1
#
_entry.id   AF-A0A967M3Z0-F1
#
_cell.length_a   1.000
_cell.length_b   1.000
_cell.length_c   1.000
_cell.angle_alpha   90.00
_cell.angle_beta   90.00
_cell.angle_gamma   90.00
#
_symmetry.space_group_name_H-M   'P 1'
#
loop_
_entity.id
_entity.type
_entity.pdbx_description
1 polymer ?
#
loop_
_entity_poly.entity_id
_entity_poly.type
_entity_poly.pdbx_seq_one_letter_code
_entity_poly.pdbx_strand_id
1 'polypeptide(L)'
;MMRPRAIPILAVILAACAAHIAGCALPAASSAMIPETAVKEKTHPYSVNVEVTGGRATEPTGTPQISNENFSEAVTETLSKTRTFAKVKSDRSGNYELGVIIF
;
A
#
# COMPACT_ATOMS: atom_id res chain seq x y z
N MET A 1 44.32 -6.80 -30.15
CA MET A 1 44.22 -7.49 -28.84
C MET A 1 43.55 -6.55 -27.83
N MET A 2 42.21 -6.54 -27.76
CA MET A 2 41.44 -5.78 -26.76
C MET A 2 41.45 -6.56 -25.44
N ARG A 3 41.79 -5.88 -24.34
CA ARG A 3 41.99 -6.49 -23.02
C ARG A 3 40.65 -6.99 -22.44
N PRO A 4 40.59 -8.21 -21.86
CA PRO A 4 39.36 -8.83 -21.32
C PRO A 4 38.80 -8.17 -20.04
N ARG A 5 39.37 -7.03 -19.61
CA ARG A 5 38.97 -6.31 -18.38
C ARG A 5 37.81 -5.32 -18.56
N ALA A 6 37.37 -5.04 -19.78
CA ALA A 6 36.27 -4.10 -20.05
C ALA A 6 34.88 -4.69 -19.80
N ILE A 7 34.73 -6.02 -19.97
CA ILE A 7 33.47 -6.75 -19.81
C ILE A 7 32.91 -6.67 -18.37
N PRO A 8 33.70 -6.88 -17.28
CA PRO A 8 33.15 -6.80 -15.92
C PRO A 8 32.75 -5.37 -15.52
N ILE A 9 33.46 -4.35 -16.02
CA ILE A 9 33.16 -2.94 -15.71
C ILE A 9 31.83 -2.54 -16.37
N LEU A 10 31.60 -2.93 -17.62
CA LEU A 10 30.35 -2.67 -18.32
C LEU A 10 29.16 -3.38 -17.66
N ALA A 11 29.35 -4.62 -17.19
CA ALA A 11 28.32 -5.37 -16.48
C ALA A 11 27.94 -4.72 -15.13
N VAL A 12 28.93 -4.21 -14.38
CA VAL A 12 28.68 -3.50 -13.11
C VAL A 12 27.95 -2.18 -13.35
N ILE A 13 28.31 -1.43 -14.38
CA ILE A 13 27.63 -0.18 -14.75
C ILE A 13 26.17 -0.46 -15.17
N LEU A 14 25.94 -1.50 -15.97
CA LEU A 14 24.59 -1.88 -16.40
C LEU A 14 23.71 -2.33 -15.22
N ALA A 15 24.27 -3.10 -14.29
CA ALA A 15 23.56 -3.52 -13.07
C ALA A 15 23.24 -2.34 -12.14
N ALA A 16 24.18 -1.38 -12.00
CA ALA A 16 23.95 -0.16 -11.23
C ALA A 16 22.86 0.73 -11.84
N CYS A 17 22.85 0.86 -13.18
CA CYS A 17 21.78 1.57 -13.88
C CYS A 17 20.42 0.87 -13.72
N ALA A 18 20.36 -0.46 -13.83
CA ALA A 18 19.12 -1.22 -13.65
C ALA A 18 18.54 -1.04 -12.22
N ALA A 19 19.39 -0.99 -11.20
CA ALA A 19 18.97 -0.75 -9.82
C ALA A 19 18.38 0.66 -9.59
N HIS A 20 18.80 1.67 -10.35
CA HIS A 20 18.29 3.03 -10.22
C HIS A 20 16.93 3.24 -10.92
N ILE A 21 16.61 2.48 -11.96
CA ILE A 21 15.35 2.62 -12.70
C ILE A 21 14.20 1.91 -11.98
N ALA A 22 14.48 0.87 -11.20
CA ALA A 22 13.49 0.14 -10.40
C ALA A 22 12.78 0.99 -9.32
N GLY A 23 13.33 2.15 -8.96
CA GLY A 23 12.74 3.06 -7.95
C GLY A 23 11.65 4.00 -8.47
N CYS A 24 11.46 4.13 -9.79
CA CYS A 24 10.59 5.17 -10.36
C CYS A 24 9.09 4.82 -10.36
N ALA A 25 8.72 3.54 -10.22
CA ALA A 25 7.33 3.07 -10.22
C ALA A 25 7.02 2.15 -9.03
N LEU A 26 7.59 2.45 -7.85
CA LEU A 26 7.31 1.69 -6.64
C LEU A 26 5.80 1.76 -6.31
N PRO A 27 5.15 0.63 -6.03
CA PRO A 27 3.74 0.61 -5.69
C PRO A 27 3.48 1.35 -4.37
N ALA A 28 2.32 2.00 -4.26
CA ALA A 28 1.93 2.70 -3.03
C ALA A 28 1.78 1.71 -1.87
N ALA A 29 2.56 1.85 -0.80
CA ALA A 29 2.51 0.98 0.37
C ALA A 29 1.40 1.41 1.35
N SER A 30 0.66 0.45 1.90
CA SER A 30 -0.39 0.67 2.90
C SER A 30 0.13 1.43 4.13
N SER A 31 1.36 1.13 4.57
CA SER A 31 2.01 1.79 5.70
C SER A 31 2.13 3.31 5.56
N ALA A 32 2.31 3.82 4.34
CA ALA A 32 2.40 5.25 4.06
C ALA A 32 1.03 5.96 4.03
N MET A 33 -0.07 5.20 4.10
CA MET A 33 -1.45 5.72 4.09
C MET A 33 -2.08 5.73 5.48
N ILE A 34 -1.38 5.21 6.50
CA ILE A 34 -1.86 5.21 7.88
C ILE A 34 -1.54 6.58 8.50
N PRO A 35 -2.53 7.31 9.03
CA PRO A 35 -2.28 8.59 9.68
C PRO A 35 -1.36 8.41 10.90
N GLU A 36 -0.34 9.26 11.03
CA GLU A 36 0.50 9.31 12.23
C GLU A 36 -0.30 9.69 13.47
N THR A 37 -1.26 10.61 13.28
CA THR A 37 -2.20 11.03 14.32
C THR A 37 -3.62 10.82 13.82
N ALA A 38 -4.38 10.01 14.55
CA ALA A 38 -5.81 9.85 14.35
C ALA A 38 -6.51 10.02 15.70
N VAL A 39 -7.39 11.02 15.80
CA VAL A 39 -8.14 11.29 17.04
C VAL A 39 -9.42 10.48 17.01
N LYS A 40 -9.59 9.60 18.00
CA LYS A 40 -10.87 8.91 18.22
C LYS A 40 -11.76 9.76 19.11
N GLU A 41 -12.92 10.16 18.60
CA GLU A 41 -13.94 10.83 19.40
C GLU A 41 -14.77 9.85 20.25
N LYS A 42 -15.10 8.68 19.69
CA LYS A 42 -15.95 7.68 20.35
C LYS A 42 -15.53 6.25 19.99
N THR A 43 -15.70 5.33 20.95
CA THR A 43 -15.59 3.89 20.71
C THR A 43 -16.98 3.30 20.48
N HIS A 44 -17.15 2.56 19.39
CA HIS A 44 -18.36 1.81 19.08
C HIS A 44 -18.24 0.36 19.60
N PRO A 45 -19.20 -0.15 20.39
CA PRO A 45 -19.12 -1.50 20.97
C PRO A 45 -19.45 -2.63 19.97
N TYR A 46 -19.29 -2.36 18.67
CA TYR A 46 -19.70 -3.24 17.57
C TYR A 46 -18.51 -3.56 16.68
N SER A 47 -18.69 -4.53 15.79
CA SER A 47 -17.71 -4.86 14.76
C SER A 47 -18.00 -4.17 13.43
N VAL A 48 -16.95 -3.90 12.65
CA VAL A 48 -17.05 -3.30 11.31
C VAL A 48 -16.28 -4.13 10.28
N ASN A 49 -16.82 -4.25 9.08
CA ASN A 49 -16.15 -4.75 7.88
C ASN A 49 -15.79 -3.57 6.97
N VAL A 50 -14.60 -3.57 6.38
CA VAL A 50 -14.15 -2.51 5.46
C VAL A 50 -14.20 -3.04 4.03
N GLU A 51 -14.83 -2.29 3.13
CA GLU A 51 -14.86 -2.58 1.71
C GLU A 51 -14.35 -1.38 0.93
N VAL A 52 -13.30 -1.58 0.13
CA VAL A 52 -12.68 -0.52 -0.68
C VAL A 52 -12.85 -0.85 -2.16
N THR A 53 -13.27 0.14 -2.95
CA THR A 53 -13.46 0.02 -4.40
C THR A 53 -12.89 1.23 -5.14
N GLY A 54 -12.76 1.12 -6.46
CA GLY A 54 -12.30 2.21 -7.35
C GLY A 54 -10.78 2.35 -7.49
N GLY A 55 -10.00 1.79 -6.58
CA GLY A 55 -8.54 1.76 -6.63
C GLY A 55 -7.98 0.92 -7.77
N ARG A 56 -6.69 1.16 -8.08
CA ARG A 56 -5.95 0.50 -9.17
C ARG A 56 -4.57 0.09 -8.70
N ALA A 57 -4.09 -1.06 -9.17
CA ALA A 57 -2.71 -1.46 -8.93
C ALA A 57 -1.74 -0.55 -9.71
N THR A 58 -0.53 -0.39 -9.18
CA THR A 58 0.55 0.30 -9.91
C THR A 58 1.05 -0.63 -11.02
N GLU A 59 0.92 -0.18 -12.26
CA GLU A 59 1.47 -0.86 -13.44
C GLU A 59 3.01 -0.72 -13.45
N PRO A 60 3.77 -1.73 -13.92
CA PRO A 60 5.25 -1.69 -13.90
C PRO A 60 5.88 -0.49 -14.63
N THR A 61 5.20 0.03 -15.64
CA THR A 61 5.62 1.20 -16.44
C THR A 61 4.67 2.38 -16.28
N GLY A 62 3.69 2.28 -15.38
CA GLY A 62 2.66 3.28 -15.17
C GLY A 62 3.01 4.27 -14.06
N THR A 63 2.09 5.19 -13.81
CA THR A 63 2.16 6.05 -12.64
C THR A 63 1.85 5.24 -11.38
N PRO A 64 2.42 5.63 -10.22
CA PRO A 64 2.00 5.07 -8.94
C PRO A 64 0.49 5.22 -8.72
N GLN A 65 -0.15 4.15 -8.28
CA GLN A 65 -1.59 4.06 -8.01
C GLN A 65 -1.82 3.41 -6.65
N ILE A 66 -2.96 3.72 -6.05
CA ILE A 66 -3.42 3.12 -4.79
C ILE A 66 -4.40 2.00 -5.13
N SER A 67 -4.05 0.77 -4.74
CA SER A 67 -4.94 -0.38 -4.91
C SER A 67 -5.98 -0.44 -3.79
N ASN A 68 -7.09 -1.14 -4.06
CA ASN A 68 -8.14 -1.36 -3.05
C ASN A 68 -7.59 -2.10 -1.83
N GLU A 69 -6.70 -3.05 -2.06
CA GLU A 69 -6.12 -3.92 -1.04
C GLU A 69 -5.23 -3.10 -0.09
N ASN A 70 -4.33 -2.29 -0.65
CA ASN A 70 -3.41 -1.49 0.15
C ASN A 70 -4.15 -0.43 0.97
N PHE A 71 -5.20 0.17 0.41
CA PHE A 71 -6.01 1.15 1.14
C PHE A 71 -6.93 0.48 2.17
N SER A 72 -7.48 -0.69 1.87
CA SER A 72 -8.27 -1.47 2.83
C SER A 72 -7.45 -1.86 4.05
N GLU A 73 -6.20 -2.28 3.84
CA GLU A 73 -5.25 -2.57 4.92
C GLU A 73 -4.99 -1.32 5.76
N ALA A 74 -4.70 -0.18 5.13
CA ALA A 74 -4.45 1.08 5.83
C ALA A 74 -5.65 1.55 6.68
N VAL A 75 -6.87 1.47 6.14
CA VAL A 75 -8.10 1.80 6.86
C VAL A 75 -8.32 0.83 8.02
N THR A 76 -8.15 -0.48 7.79
CA THR A 76 -8.29 -1.53 8.80
C THR A 76 -7.30 -1.33 9.95
N GLU A 77 -6.04 -1.03 9.63
CA GLU A 77 -5.01 -0.77 10.63
C GLU A 77 -5.29 0.51 11.40
N THR A 78 -5.74 1.58 10.72
CA THR A 78 -6.12 2.84 11.36
C THR A 78 -7.26 2.64 12.36
N LEU A 79 -8.32 1.93 11.97
CA LEU A 79 -9.46 1.62 12.85
C LEU A 79 -9.05 0.75 14.04
N SER A 80 -8.12 -0.18 13.82
CA SER A 80 -7.58 -1.06 14.87
C SER A 80 -6.69 -0.28 15.85
N LYS A 81 -5.79 0.58 15.36
CA LYS A 81 -4.91 1.45 16.17
C LYS A 81 -5.71 2.42 17.04
N THR A 82 -6.69 3.08 16.44
CA THR A 82 -7.56 4.03 17.15
C THR A 82 -8.53 3.34 18.11
N ARG A 83 -8.81 2.06 17.90
CA ARG A 83 -9.87 1.30 18.58
C ARG A 83 -11.22 2.02 18.45
N THR A 84 -11.53 2.47 17.24
CA THR A 84 -12.79 3.15 16.92
C THR A 84 -13.96 2.16 17.03
N PHE A 85 -13.75 0.91 16.60
CA PHE A 85 -14.69 -0.20 16.77
C PHE A 85 -14.12 -1.24 17.74
N ALA A 86 -15.01 -2.01 18.38
CA ALA A 86 -14.62 -3.12 19.25
C ALA A 86 -13.86 -4.21 18.47
N LYS A 87 -14.16 -4.39 17.18
CA LYS A 87 -13.46 -5.32 16.30
C LYS A 87 -13.53 -4.85 14.84
N VAL A 88 -12.44 -5.00 14.10
CA VAL A 88 -12.45 -4.91 12.64
C VAL A 88 -12.42 -6.33 12.08
N LYS A 89 -13.28 -6.63 11.10
CA LYS A 89 -13.43 -7.95 10.49
C LYS A 89 -13.18 -7.87 8.98
N SER A 90 -12.74 -8.98 8.41
CA SER A 90 -12.40 -9.11 6.99
C SER A 90 -13.32 -10.08 6.24
N ASP A 91 -14.26 -10.72 6.93
CA ASP A 91 -15.08 -11.83 6.44
C ASP A 91 -16.54 -11.41 6.15
N ARG A 92 -16.82 -10.11 6.02
CA ARG A 92 -18.17 -9.55 5.88
C ARG A 92 -19.15 -9.93 7.00
N SER A 93 -18.69 -10.50 8.12
CA SER A 93 -19.54 -10.84 9.28
C SER A 93 -19.63 -9.71 10.31
N GLY A 94 -19.27 -8.48 9.92
CA GLY A 94 -19.32 -7.28 10.76
C GLY A 94 -20.75 -6.87 11.09
N ASN A 95 -20.94 -6.15 12.20
CA ASN A 95 -22.23 -5.52 12.50
C ASN A 95 -22.51 -4.34 11.57
N TYR A 96 -21.43 -3.69 11.09
CA TYR A 96 -21.45 -2.58 10.14
C TYR A 96 -20.56 -2.87 8.95
N GLU A 97 -20.84 -2.19 7.85
CA GLU A 97 -19.99 -2.12 6.66
C GLU A 97 -19.55 -0.67 6.45
N LEU A 98 -18.25 -0.47 6.30
CA LEU A 98 -17.64 0.79 5.89
C LEU A 98 -17.21 0.67 4.42
N GLY A 99 -18.04 1.20 3.53
CA GLY A 99 -17.73 1.32 2.11
C GLY A 99 -16.87 2.56 1.83
N VAL A 100 -15.77 2.37 1.12
CA VAL A 100 -14.82 3.42 0.73
C VAL A 100 -14.58 3.35 -0.78
N ILE A 101 -14.60 4.51 -1.43
CA ILE A 101 -14.42 4.63 -2.88
C ILE A 101 -13.22 5.55 -3.14
N ILE A 102 -12.28 5.07 -3.95
CA ILE A 102 -11.16 5.85 -4.50
C ILE A 102 -11.61 6.37 -5.87
N PHE A 103 -11.46 7.68 -6.12
CA PHE A 103 -11.84 8.36 -7.37
C PHE A 103 -10.62 8.74 -8.22
#